data_AF-A0A969KQD0-F1
#
_entry.id   AF-A0A969KQD0-F1
#
_cell.length_a   1.000
_cell.length_b   1.000
_cell.length_c   1.000
_cell.angle_alpha   90.00
_cell.angle_beta   90.00
_cell.angle_gamma   90.00
#
_symmetry.space_group_name_H-M   'P 1'
#
loop_
_entity.id
_entity.type
_entity.pdbx_description
1 polymer ?
#
loop_
_entity_poly.entity_id
_entity_poly.type
_entity_poly.pdbx_seq_one_letter_code
_entity_poly.pdbx_strand_id
1 'polypeptide(L)'
;MMPVFISRVAEGIATGQFPKTTEAFILPGVSLNDSSFTAIPVNASNPAAAMVLANLLSSPEGQLEKFKPDVWGDPPLISTQKLPPNLQAEFAKVEGEYGVPLKELTTNTAPVVNAEYTTRLEQEWEAQIA
;
A
#
# COMPACT_ATOMS: atom_id res chain seq x y z
N MET A 1 0.05 5.09 -5.16
CA MET A 1 0.74 4.63 -3.94
C MET A 1 0.27 5.49 -2.78
N MET A 2 -0.52 4.94 -1.85
CA MET A 2 -1.30 5.69 -0.85
C MET A 2 -0.53 5.91 0.47
N PRO A 3 -0.88 6.95 1.25
CA PRO A 3 -0.51 7.05 2.66
C PRO A 3 -1.00 5.81 3.43
N VAL A 4 -0.15 5.30 4.32
CA VAL A 4 -0.25 4.01 5.03
C VAL A 4 -1.55 3.82 5.85
N PHE A 5 -2.35 4.86 6.06
CA PHE A 5 -3.49 4.83 6.99
C PHE A 5 -4.87 4.75 6.33
N ILE A 6 -4.99 5.01 5.03
CA ILE A 6 -6.31 5.11 4.38
C ILE A 6 -6.83 3.74 3.98
N SER A 7 -5.95 2.88 3.44
CA SER A 7 -6.27 1.47 3.19
C SER A 7 -6.72 0.76 4.46
N ARG A 8 -6.04 1.04 5.57
CA ARG A 8 -6.35 0.45 6.88
C ARG A 8 -7.72 0.86 7.42
N VAL A 9 -8.17 2.09 7.17
CA VAL A 9 -9.52 2.53 7.56
C VAL A 9 -10.57 1.76 6.76
N ALA A 10 -10.41 1.65 5.44
CA ALA A 10 -11.34 0.91 4.60
C ALA A 10 -11.39 -0.59 4.99
N GLU A 11 -10.22 -1.20 5.19
CA GLU A 11 -10.10 -2.59 5.63
C GLU A 11 -10.71 -2.83 7.01
N GLY A 12 -10.44 -1.95 7.98
CA GLY A 12 -10.97 -2.06 9.33
C GLY A 12 -12.50 -1.92 9.37
N ILE A 13 -13.08 -1.07 8.52
CA ILE A 13 -14.54 -0.95 8.37
C ILE A 13 -15.11 -2.21 7.69
N ALA A 14 -14.48 -2.69 6.62
CA ALA A 14 -14.91 -3.87 5.88
C ALA A 14 -14.88 -5.15 6.74
N THR A 15 -13.84 -5.30 7.57
CA THR A 15 -13.66 -6.46 8.47
C THR A 15 -14.40 -6.33 9.81
N GLY A 16 -15.08 -5.20 10.06
CA GLY A 16 -15.79 -4.94 11.30
C GLY A 16 -14.90 -4.64 12.52
N GLN A 17 -13.60 -4.42 12.31
CA GLN A 17 -12.66 -4.00 13.35
C GLN A 17 -12.90 -2.53 13.76
N PHE A 18 -13.38 -1.70 12.82
CA PHE A 18 -13.68 -0.28 13.04
C PHE A 18 -15.18 0.03 12.89
N PRO A 19 -15.71 1.02 13.65
CA PRO A 19 -17.04 1.55 13.41
C PRO A 19 -17.20 2.11 11.99
N LYS A 20 -18.42 2.04 11.43
CA LYS A 20 -18.74 2.62 10.12
C LYS A 20 -18.54 4.14 10.04
N THR A 21 -18.42 4.82 11.18
CA THR A 21 -18.18 6.26 11.29
C THR A 21 -16.70 6.62 11.33
N THR A 22 -15.78 5.65 11.21
CA THR A 22 -14.35 5.92 11.17
C THR A 22 -14.00 6.59 9.84
N GLU A 23 -13.26 7.70 9.91
CA GLU A 23 -12.82 8.44 8.73
C GLU A 23 -11.29 8.47 8.67
N ALA A 24 -10.76 8.43 7.45
CA ALA A 24 -9.34 8.60 7.21
C ALA A 24 -8.94 10.07 7.42
N PHE A 25 -7.91 10.30 8.23
CA PHE A 25 -7.36 11.63 8.48
C PHE A 25 -5.99 11.76 7.82
N ILE A 26 -5.82 12.80 7.00
CA ILE A 26 -4.54 13.15 6.37
C ILE A 26 -3.95 14.32 7.13
N LEU A 27 -2.73 14.15 7.64
CA LEU A 27 -2.01 15.23 8.31
C LEU A 27 -1.77 16.39 7.32
N PRO A 28 -1.94 17.65 7.76
CA PRO A 28 -1.59 18.79 6.93
C PRO A 28 -0.08 18.79 6.62
N GLY A 29 0.29 19.12 5.38
CA GLY A 29 1.67 19.11 4.92
C GLY A 29 1.97 17.94 3.99
N VAL A 30 3.19 17.40 4.06
CA VAL A 30 3.66 16.29 3.24
C VAL A 30 3.74 15.02 4.08
N SER A 31 3.05 13.96 3.64
CA SER A 31 3.14 12.63 4.27
C SER A 31 4.24 11.79 3.61
N LEU A 32 4.87 10.90 4.38
CA LEU A 32 5.75 9.89 3.80
C LEU A 32 4.93 8.81 3.10
N ASN A 33 5.48 8.32 2.00
CA ASN A 33 4.91 7.25 1.19
C ASN A 33 5.97 6.16 1.03
N ASP A 34 5.61 4.96 1.44
CA ASP A 34 6.48 3.79 1.39
C ASP A 34 5.78 2.67 0.62
N SER A 35 6.58 1.87 -0.07
CA SER A 35 6.13 0.67 -0.75
C SER A 35 6.58 -0.56 -0.01
N SER A 36 5.64 -1.48 0.22
CA SER A 36 5.98 -2.86 0.57
C SER A 36 6.54 -3.58 -0.65
N PHE A 37 7.71 -4.22 -0.49
CA PHE A 37 8.35 -5.01 -1.55
C PHE A 37 8.33 -6.50 -1.20
N THR A 38 8.18 -7.35 -2.22
CA THR A 38 8.38 -8.80 -2.08
C THR A 38 9.83 -9.14 -2.42
N ALA A 39 10.53 -9.80 -1.50
CA ALA A 39 11.92 -10.22 -1.68
C ALA A 39 12.10 -11.72 -1.46
N ILE A 40 13.08 -12.31 -2.14
CA ILE A 40 13.52 -13.69 -1.93
C ILE A 40 14.90 -13.65 -1.25
N PRO A 41 15.02 -14.10 0.01
CA PRO A 41 16.31 -14.12 0.70
C PRO A 41 17.32 -15.01 -0.02
N VAL A 42 18.61 -14.64 0.04
CA VAL A 42 19.71 -15.41 -0.59
C VAL A 42 19.84 -16.84 -0.05
N ASN A 43 19.32 -17.09 1.15
CA ASN A 43 19.31 -18.39 1.83
C ASN A 43 17.93 -19.08 1.79
N ALA A 44 17.03 -18.67 0.89
CA ALA A 44 15.73 -19.31 0.74
C ALA A 44 15.90 -20.81 0.42
N SER A 45 15.23 -21.67 1.19
CA SER A 45 15.30 -23.12 1.00
C SER A 45 14.70 -23.60 -0.33
N ASN A 46 13.79 -22.81 -0.92
CA ASN A 46 13.10 -23.11 -2.17
C ASN A 46 12.95 -21.85 -3.07
N PRO A 47 14.04 -21.36 -3.69
CA PRO A 47 14.00 -20.11 -4.45
C PRO A 47 13.09 -20.17 -5.68
N ALA A 48 13.01 -21.33 -6.36
CA ALA A 48 12.12 -21.49 -7.51
C ALA A 48 10.63 -21.36 -7.15
N ALA A 49 10.22 -21.96 -6.04
CA ALA A 49 8.84 -21.83 -5.54
C ALA A 49 8.54 -20.39 -5.10
N ALA A 50 9.51 -19.72 -4.46
CA ALA A 50 9.38 -18.31 -4.09
C ALA A 50 9.23 -17.39 -5.31
N MET A 51 9.91 -17.68 -6.43
CA MET A 51 9.73 -16.94 -7.68
C MET A 51 8.32 -17.12 -8.28
N VAL A 52 7.75 -18.33 -8.20
CA VAL A 52 6.36 -18.58 -8.63
C VAL A 52 5.38 -17.74 -7.80
N LEU A 53 5.56 -17.71 -6.48
CA LEU A 53 4.75 -16.88 -5.59
C LEU A 53 4.93 -15.38 -5.90
N ALA A 54 6.16 -14.92 -6.11
CA ALA A 54 6.43 -13.52 -6.46
C ALA A 54 5.73 -13.11 -7.77
N ASN A 55 5.70 -13.99 -8.78
CA ASN A 55 4.95 -13.77 -10.01
C ASN A 55 3.44 -13.71 -9.76
N LEU A 56 2.91 -14.60 -8.92
CA LEU A 56 1.49 -14.60 -8.56
C LEU A 56 1.09 -13.29 -7.85
N LEU A 57 1.85 -12.88 -6.84
CA LEU A 57 1.60 -11.64 -6.09
C LEU A 57 1.70 -10.39 -6.97
N SER A 58 2.57 -10.42 -7.98
CA SER A 58 2.80 -9.31 -8.91
C SER A 58 1.88 -9.33 -10.13
N SER A 59 1.08 -10.38 -10.32
CA SER A 59 0.12 -10.49 -11.42
C SER A 59 -1.02 -9.45 -11.30
N PRO A 60 -1.68 -9.07 -12.41
CA PRO A 60 -2.85 -8.19 -12.35
C PRO A 60 -3.95 -8.71 -11.41
N GLU A 61 -4.21 -10.01 -11.43
CA GLU A 61 -5.20 -10.67 -10.59
C GLU A 61 -4.78 -10.64 -9.11
N GLY A 62 -3.51 -10.91 -8.83
CA GLY A 62 -2.97 -10.83 -7.47
C GLY A 62 -3.00 -9.41 -6.89
N GLN A 63 -2.68 -8.41 -7.72
CA GLN A 63 -2.78 -7.00 -7.33
C GLN A 63 -4.23 -6.55 -7.13
N LEU A 64 -5.17 -7.08 -7.92
CA LEU A 64 -6.60 -6.80 -7.75
C LEU A 64 -7.13 -7.42 -6.46
N GLU A 65 -6.77 -8.67 -6.16
CA GLU A 65 -7.16 -9.35 -4.92
C GLU A 65 -6.63 -8.60 -3.70
N LYS A 66 -5.34 -8.22 -3.73
CA LYS A 66 -4.71 -7.38 -2.70
C LYS A 66 -5.43 -6.04 -2.52
N PHE A 67 -5.95 -5.47 -3.60
CA PHE A 67 -6.60 -4.17 -3.56
C PHE A 67 -8.01 -4.21 -2.96
N LYS A 68 -8.59 -5.38 -2.70
CA LYS A 68 -9.91 -5.44 -2.06
C LYS A 68 -9.80 -5.07 -0.57
N PRO A 69 -10.65 -4.16 -0.06
CA PRO A 69 -10.63 -3.76 1.35
C PRO A 69 -10.83 -4.91 2.34
N ASP A 70 -11.60 -5.95 1.98
CA ASP A 70 -11.85 -7.11 2.82
C ASP A 70 -10.73 -8.17 2.80
N VAL A 71 -9.70 -7.99 1.97
CA VAL A 71 -8.56 -8.91 1.85
C VAL A 71 -7.29 -8.30 2.44
N TRP A 72 -6.83 -7.20 1.87
CA TRP A 72 -5.60 -6.51 2.30
C TRP A 72 -5.75 -4.99 2.17
N GLY A 73 -6.45 -4.53 1.14
CA GLY A 73 -6.81 -3.13 0.98
C GLY A 73 -5.67 -2.23 0.49
N ASP A 74 -4.50 -2.77 0.14
CA ASP A 74 -3.38 -1.96 -0.34
C ASP A 74 -3.49 -1.66 -1.83
N PRO A 75 -3.16 -0.42 -2.27
CA PRO A 75 -3.31 0.00 -3.65
C PRO A 75 -2.41 -0.83 -4.58
N PRO A 76 -2.79 -1.01 -5.84
CA PRO A 76 -1.94 -1.71 -6.80
C PRO A 76 -0.67 -0.91 -7.08
N LEU A 77 0.44 -1.62 -7.32
CA LEU A 77 1.71 -1.05 -7.76
C LEU A 77 1.91 -1.14 -9.29
N ILE A 78 0.88 -1.60 -10.01
CA ILE A 78 0.88 -1.75 -11.47
C ILE A 78 0.11 -0.61 -12.15
N SER A 79 0.45 -0.31 -13.40
CA SER A 79 -0.29 0.68 -14.20
C SER A 79 -1.62 0.08 -14.69
N THR A 80 -2.72 0.38 -14.01
CA THR A 80 -4.05 -0.15 -14.35
C THR A 80 -4.48 0.24 -15.76
N GLN A 81 -4.07 1.40 -16.29
CA GLN A 81 -4.39 1.86 -17.65
C GLN A 81 -3.79 0.99 -18.77
N LYS A 82 -2.80 0.14 -18.44
CA LYS A 82 -2.17 -0.79 -19.38
C LYS A 82 -2.82 -2.18 -19.38
N LEU A 83 -3.82 -2.42 -18.53
CA LEU A 83 -4.48 -3.71 -18.41
C LEU A 83 -5.57 -3.90 -19.47
N PRO A 84 -6.02 -5.14 -19.73
CA PRO A 84 -7.23 -5.41 -20.51
C PRO A 84 -8.47 -4.67 -19.95
N PRO A 85 -9.44 -4.26 -20.80
CA PRO A 85 -10.58 -3.44 -20.38
C PRO A 85 -11.42 -4.02 -19.24
N ASN A 86 -11.56 -5.35 -19.17
CA ASN A 86 -12.28 -6.02 -18.10
C ASN A 86 -11.59 -5.81 -16.74
N LEU A 87 -10.27 -5.97 -16.68
CA LEU A 87 -9.51 -5.73 -15.46
C LEU A 87 -9.50 -4.25 -15.08
N GLN A 88 -9.42 -3.33 -16.04
CA GLN A 88 -9.54 -1.90 -15.75
C GLN A 88 -10.85 -1.56 -15.02
N ALA A 89 -11.97 -2.14 -15.49
CA ALA A 89 -13.27 -1.94 -14.86
C ALA A 89 -13.33 -2.54 -13.44
N GLU A 90 -12.71 -3.69 -13.21
CA GLU A 90 -12.65 -4.30 -11.89
C GLU A 90 -11.81 -3.47 -10.91
N PHE A 91 -10.65 -2.97 -11.32
CA PHE A 91 -9.85 -2.06 -10.51
C PHE A 91 -10.61 -0.76 -10.19
N ALA A 92 -11.30 -0.16 -11.17
CA ALA A 92 -12.09 1.05 -10.95
C ALA A 92 -13.27 0.81 -9.99
N LYS A 93 -13.89 -0.37 -10.05
CA LYS A 93 -14.95 -0.75 -9.13
C LYS A 93 -14.43 -0.81 -7.69
N VAL A 94 -13.32 -1.52 -7.47
CA VAL A 94 -12.72 -1.67 -6.14
C VAL A 94 -12.23 -0.31 -5.61
N GLU A 95 -11.64 0.53 -6.46
CA GLU A 95 -11.24 1.89 -6.07
C GLU A 95 -12.42 2.73 -5.56
N GLY A 96 -13.60 2.58 -6.16
CA GLY A 96 -14.81 3.25 -5.71
C GLY A 96 -15.25 2.88 -4.28
N GLU A 97 -14.85 1.71 -3.77
CA GLU A 97 -15.19 1.24 -2.42
C GLU A 97 -14.42 1.98 -1.31
N TYR A 98 -13.29 2.63 -1.65
CA TYR A 98 -12.49 3.43 -0.70
C TYR A 98 -13.10 4.80 -0.39
N GLY A 99 -14.08 5.25 -1.17
CA GLY A 99 -14.74 6.55 -0.98
C GLY A 99 -13.89 7.79 -1.32
N VAL A 100 -12.60 7.63 -1.61
CA VAL A 100 -11.70 8.71 -2.04
C VAL A 100 -10.83 8.21 -3.21
N PRO A 101 -10.68 8.98 -4.30
CA PRO A 101 -9.82 8.58 -5.42
C PRO A 101 -8.36 8.41 -4.98
N LEU A 102 -7.69 7.32 -5.39
CA LEU A 102 -6.31 7.04 -5.00
C LEU A 102 -5.35 8.18 -5.34
N LYS A 103 -5.59 8.86 -6.47
CA LYS A 103 -4.79 9.99 -6.92
C LYS A 103 -4.76 11.11 -5.88
N GLU A 104 -5.91 11.43 -5.30
CA GLU A 104 -6.02 12.49 -4.29
C GLU A 104 -5.18 12.15 -3.06
N LEU A 105 -5.16 10.88 -2.67
CA LEU A 105 -4.40 10.38 -1.53
C LEU A 105 -2.88 10.53 -1.71
N THR A 106 -2.40 10.52 -2.95
CA THR A 106 -0.96 10.60 -3.25
C THR A 106 -0.42 12.02 -3.44
N THR A 107 -1.31 13.00 -3.59
CA THR A 107 -0.97 14.35 -4.08
C THR A 107 0.07 15.06 -3.20
N ASN A 108 -0.02 14.87 -1.88
CA ASN A 108 0.85 15.51 -0.90
C ASN A 108 1.75 14.49 -0.20
N THR A 109 2.40 13.64 -0.98
CA THR A 109 3.33 12.64 -0.44
C THR A 109 4.76 12.80 -0.94
N ALA A 110 5.72 12.45 -0.10
CA ALA A 110 7.13 12.31 -0.44
C ALA A 110 7.58 10.85 -0.21
N PRO A 111 8.49 10.31 -1.04
CA PRO A 111 9.03 8.98 -0.80
C PRO A 111 9.80 8.92 0.52
N VAL A 112 9.84 7.76 1.16
CA VAL A 112 10.79 7.51 2.24
C VAL A 112 12.21 7.79 1.73
N VAL A 113 12.92 8.60 2.50
CA VAL A 113 14.24 9.17 2.20
C VAL A 113 15.34 8.10 2.18
N ASN A 114 16.52 8.46 1.67
CA ASN A 114 17.68 7.55 1.68
C ASN A 114 18.01 7.07 3.11
N ALA A 115 18.71 5.93 3.23
CA ALA A 115 19.02 5.34 4.53
C ALA A 115 19.81 6.27 5.48
N GLU A 116 20.53 7.25 4.95
CA GLU A 116 21.27 8.24 5.75
C GLU A 116 20.33 9.10 6.61
N TYR A 117 19.19 9.52 6.07
CA TYR A 117 18.20 10.27 6.85
C TYR A 117 17.55 9.41 7.94
N THR A 118 17.32 8.12 7.67
CA THR A 118 16.82 7.19 8.70
C THR A 118 17.78 7.13 9.89
N THR A 119 19.07 6.93 9.63
CA THR A 119 20.09 6.90 10.69
C THR A 119 20.16 8.22 11.46
N ARG A 120 20.08 9.37 10.77
CA ARG A 120 20.06 10.67 11.44
C ARG A 120 18.81 10.86 12.30
N LEU A 121 17.64 10.46 11.82
CA LEU A 121 16.39 10.53 12.58
C LEU A 121 16.44 9.66 13.84
N GLU A 122 17.01 8.45 13.74
CA GLU A 122 17.21 7.56 14.89
C GLU A 122 18.12 8.19 15.94
N GLN A 123 19.26 8.76 15.51
CA GLN A 123 20.19 9.46 16.41
C GLN A 123 19.56 10.67 17.10
N GLU A 124 18.82 11.49 16.36
CA GLU A 124 18.12 12.66 16.91
C GLU A 124 17.01 12.24 17.88
N TRP A 125 16.31 11.14 17.60
CA TRP A 125 15.31 10.59 18.51
C TRP A 125 15.92 10.15 19.85
N GLU A 126 17.04 9.43 19.80
CA GLU A 126 17.80 9.07 21.00
C GLU A 126 18.28 10.30 21.77
N ALA A 127 18.73 11.34 21.08
CA ALA A 127 19.25 12.54 21.73
C ALA A 127 18.17 13.43 22.37
N GLN A 128 16.97 13.48 21.77
CA GLN A 128 15.93 14.45 22.16
C GLN A 128 14.75 13.85 22.92
N ILE A 129 14.49 12.54 22.80
CA ILE A 129 13.26 11.92 23.32
C ILE A 129 13.54 10.73 24.26
N ALA A 130 14.47 9.83 23.89
CA ALA A 130 14.77 8.62 24.66
C ALA A 130 15.50 8.91 25.98
#